data_AF-F8GD65-F1
#
_entry.id   AF-F8GD65-F1
#
_cell.length_a   1.000
_cell.length_b   1.000
_cell.length_c   1.000
_cell.angle_alpha   90.00
_cell.angle_beta   90.00
_cell.angle_gamma   90.00
#
_symmetry.space_group_name_H-M   'P 1'
#
loop_
_entity.id
_entity.type
_entity.pdbx_description
1 polymer ?
#
loop_
_entity_poly.entity_id
_entity_poly.type
_entity_poly.pdbx_seq_one_letter_code
_entity_poly.pdbx_strand_id
1 'polypeptide(L)'
;MNEAQTSPSTVNTPPTHIIAAKAKAGPDQDPVAAKQAELESEQLKVALLQEELKALKVNIAEFQQNTAGYDAAYNAIIHNRDELKKLAAQKQEIADAVINPSDITQIDKLIQDFDDNLELEGKEVESAGNNSDSARQAAENANTLLQTKLNVYENLKTSLKNAETKLKGIKNLIELANQMEAKGNYVVLHFLAKEASTMMLSKEITGIVSADKFPGQLKDAQEAVEIARKTFAQKQSEAKQASDAFKAISQKHDAALASRRTELLKNLAEFKQTAV
;
A
#
# COMPACT_ATOMS: atom_id res chain seq x y z
N MET A 1 -36.36 15.43 7.34
CA MET A 1 -35.54 15.45 6.11
C MET A 1 -34.47 16.51 6.30
N ASN A 2 -33.30 16.11 6.78
CA ASN A 2 -32.10 16.94 6.75
C ASN A 2 -31.10 16.15 5.90
N GLU A 3 -30.75 16.70 4.75
CA GLU A 3 -29.74 16.13 3.87
C GLU A 3 -28.38 16.26 4.55
N ALA A 4 -27.86 15.14 5.06
CA ALA A 4 -26.47 15.05 5.48
C ALA A 4 -25.61 15.06 4.22
N GLN A 5 -25.08 16.23 3.87
CA GLN A 5 -24.00 16.36 2.88
C GLN A 5 -22.79 15.54 3.38
N THR A 6 -22.57 14.39 2.78
CA THR A 6 -21.33 13.63 2.93
C THR A 6 -20.24 14.33 2.12
N SER A 7 -19.50 15.23 2.76
CA SER A 7 -18.26 15.73 2.18
C SER A 7 -17.28 14.57 1.99
N PRO A 8 -16.61 14.45 0.83
CA PRO A 8 -15.65 13.38 0.58
C PRO A 8 -14.47 13.54 1.54
N SER A 9 -14.25 12.53 2.39
CA SER A 9 -13.04 12.39 3.20
C SER A 9 -11.83 12.34 2.27
N THR A 10 -11.12 13.45 2.17
CA THR A 10 -9.78 13.46 1.61
C THR A 10 -8.89 12.76 2.63
N VAL A 11 -8.48 11.53 2.30
CA VAL A 11 -7.43 10.82 3.05
C VAL A 11 -6.17 11.68 2.93
N ASN A 12 -5.94 12.51 3.94
CA ASN A 12 -4.76 13.36 4.01
C ASN A 12 -3.62 12.48 4.53
N THR A 13 -3.01 11.73 3.62
CA THR A 13 -1.83 10.91 3.91
C THR A 13 -0.76 11.83 4.47
N PRO A 14 -0.18 11.55 5.67
CA PRO A 14 0.95 12.33 6.16
C PRO A 14 2.06 12.29 5.10
N PRO A 15 2.73 13.41 4.81
CA PRO A 15 3.83 13.42 3.87
C PRO A 15 4.97 12.54 4.42
N THR A 16 5.21 11.40 3.78
CA THR A 16 6.37 10.55 4.03
C THR A 16 7.63 11.26 3.53
N HIS A 17 8.25 12.08 4.36
CA HIS A 17 9.53 12.70 4.03
C HIS A 17 10.67 11.96 4.73
N ILE A 18 11.44 11.24 3.91
CA ILE A 18 12.72 10.64 4.27
C ILE A 18 13.67 11.78 4.66
N ILE A 19 13.95 11.93 5.95
CA ILE A 19 15.02 12.81 6.43
C ILE A 19 16.35 12.12 6.09
N ALA A 20 16.90 12.43 4.92
CA ALA A 20 18.28 12.11 4.59
C ALA A 20 19.23 13.08 5.32
N ALA A 21 19.42 12.91 6.62
CA ALA A 21 20.49 13.58 7.34
C ALA A 21 21.81 12.82 7.11
N LYS A 22 22.54 13.21 6.06
CA LYS A 22 23.96 12.88 5.94
C LYS A 22 24.76 14.12 5.56
N ALA A 23 25.25 14.81 6.57
CA ALA A 23 26.49 15.57 6.48
C ALA A 23 27.37 15.14 7.66
N LYS A 24 28.27 14.18 7.43
CA LYS A 24 29.42 14.00 8.31
C LYS A 24 30.33 15.19 8.06
N ALA A 25 30.43 16.11 9.01
CA ALA A 25 31.43 17.17 8.99
C ALA A 25 32.83 16.54 8.99
N GLY A 26 33.65 16.91 8.01
CA GLY A 26 35.07 16.57 7.99
C GLY A 26 35.85 17.41 9.02
N PRO A 27 37.05 16.99 9.44
CA PRO A 27 37.80 17.61 10.54
C PRO A 27 38.34 19.04 10.30
N ASP A 28 38.07 19.66 9.14
CA ASP A 28 38.51 21.03 8.78
C ASP A 28 37.37 22.05 8.63
N GLN A 29 36.15 21.74 9.09
CA GLN A 29 35.08 22.75 9.15
C GLN A 29 35.21 23.62 10.39
N ASP A 30 35.12 24.94 10.21
CA ASP A 30 34.97 25.91 11.29
C ASP A 30 33.91 25.39 12.29
N PRO A 31 34.26 25.16 13.57
CA PRO A 31 33.34 24.61 14.56
C PRO A 31 32.08 25.47 14.75
N VAL A 32 32.12 26.75 14.34
CA VAL A 32 30.94 27.62 14.28
C VAL A 32 30.02 27.23 13.12
N ALA A 33 30.57 26.92 11.94
CA ALA A 33 29.79 26.51 10.77
C ALA A 33 29.12 25.13 10.98
N ALA A 34 29.80 24.19 11.65
CA ALA A 34 29.21 22.89 11.99
C ALA A 34 28.04 23.04 12.97
N LYS A 35 28.17 23.89 14.00
CA LYS A 35 27.08 24.19 14.94
C LYS A 35 25.94 24.98 14.30
N GLN A 36 26.24 25.84 13.32
CA GLN A 36 25.23 26.56 12.56
C GLN A 36 24.39 25.61 11.70
N ALA A 37 25.02 24.65 11.03
CA ALA A 37 24.31 23.62 10.26
C ALA A 37 23.47 22.67 11.15
N GLU A 38 23.96 22.35 12.36
CA GLU A 38 23.21 21.58 13.35
C GLU A 38 21.98 22.36 13.85
N LEU A 39 22.15 23.66 14.15
CA LEU A 39 21.05 24.54 14.55
C LEU A 39 20.00 24.67 13.45
N GLU A 40 20.39 24.85 12.20
CA GLU A 40 19.47 24.91 11.04
C GLU A 40 18.73 23.57 10.85
N SER A 41 19.42 22.44 11.05
CA SER A 41 18.79 21.11 11.00
C SER A 41 17.77 20.91 12.12
N GLU A 42 18.07 21.34 13.35
CA GLU A 42 17.14 21.27 14.47
C GLU A 42 15.96 22.24 14.31
N GLN A 43 16.18 23.44 13.78
CA GLN A 43 15.11 24.38 13.44
C GLN A 43 14.16 23.80 12.39
N LEU A 44 14.68 23.10 11.38
CA LEU A 44 13.87 22.42 10.38
C LEU A 44 13.06 21.26 10.99
N LYS A 45 13.64 20.49 11.92
CA LYS A 45 12.91 19.46 12.68
C LYS A 45 11.79 20.06 13.52
N VAL A 46 12.05 21.18 14.20
CA VAL A 46 11.02 21.87 15.01
C VAL A 46 9.88 22.38 14.11
N ALA A 47 10.18 22.95 12.96
CA ALA A 47 9.16 23.39 12.01
C ALA A 47 8.30 22.22 11.51
N LEU A 48 8.93 21.09 11.15
CA LEU A 48 8.22 19.87 10.74
C LEU A 48 7.31 19.32 11.85
N LEU A 49 7.82 19.23 13.09
CA LEU A 49 7.02 18.78 14.24
C LEU A 49 5.85 19.73 14.53
N GLN A 50 6.00 21.03 14.31
CA GLN A 50 4.91 22.00 14.45
C GLN A 50 3.83 21.81 13.38
N GLU A 51 4.21 21.50 12.13
CA GLU A 51 3.26 21.18 11.06
C GLU A 51 2.52 19.86 11.33
N GLU A 52 3.23 18.82 11.76
CA GLU A 52 2.62 17.54 12.16
C GLU A 52 1.63 17.71 13.31
N LEU A 53 1.99 18.50 14.32
CA LEU A 53 1.11 18.77 15.46
C LEU A 53 -0.14 19.57 15.04
N LYS A 54 -0.01 20.49 14.08
CA LYS A 54 -1.15 21.20 13.49
C LYS A 54 -2.06 20.24 12.72
N ALA A 55 -1.49 19.36 11.89
CA ALA A 55 -2.25 18.34 11.16
C ALA A 55 -2.98 17.39 12.11
N LEU A 56 -2.32 16.93 13.18
CA LEU A 56 -2.93 16.03 14.17
C LEU A 56 -4.09 16.70 14.93
N LYS A 57 -3.97 17.99 15.26
CA LYS A 57 -5.06 18.75 15.88
C LYS A 57 -6.30 18.87 14.97
N VAL A 58 -6.09 19.09 13.67
CA VAL A 58 -7.17 19.08 12.69
C VAL A 58 -7.83 17.71 12.65
N ASN A 59 -7.05 16.63 12.57
CA ASN A 59 -7.57 15.26 12.58
C ASN A 59 -8.37 14.92 13.86
N ILE A 60 -7.92 15.40 15.03
CA ILE A 60 -8.65 15.21 16.30
C ILE A 60 -9.98 15.97 16.29
N ALA A 61 -10.00 17.21 15.80
CA ALA A 61 -11.23 18.01 15.71
C ALA A 61 -12.22 17.36 14.73
N GLU A 62 -11.75 16.89 13.58
CA GLU A 62 -12.56 16.14 12.62
C GLU A 62 -13.10 14.84 13.23
N PHE A 63 -12.27 14.09 13.96
CA PHE A 63 -12.70 12.87 14.65
C PHE A 63 -13.77 13.16 15.71
N GLN A 64 -13.60 14.20 16.52
CA GLN A 64 -14.59 14.63 17.51
C GLN A 64 -15.90 15.08 16.85
N GLN A 65 -15.83 15.82 15.75
CA GLN A 65 -17.00 16.23 14.99
C GLN A 65 -17.73 15.03 14.38
N ASN A 66 -16.99 14.06 13.83
CA ASN A 66 -17.57 12.86 13.21
C ASN A 66 -18.15 11.87 14.23
N THR A 67 -17.67 11.90 15.48
CA THR A 67 -18.17 11.03 16.56
C THR A 67 -19.22 11.70 17.44
N ALA A 68 -19.34 13.04 17.39
CA ALA A 68 -20.39 13.78 18.06
C ALA A 68 -21.78 13.36 17.55
N GLY A 69 -22.59 12.77 18.43
CA GLY A 69 -23.93 12.28 18.10
C GLY A 69 -23.99 10.83 17.61
N TYR A 70 -22.87 10.12 17.51
CA TYR A 70 -22.85 8.69 17.16
C TYR A 70 -23.70 7.87 18.15
N ASP A 71 -23.54 8.07 19.45
CA ASP A 71 -24.30 7.34 20.48
C ASP A 71 -25.81 7.60 20.39
N ALA A 72 -26.21 8.84 20.10
CA ALA A 72 -27.62 9.20 19.94
C ALA A 72 -28.22 8.55 18.68
N ALA A 73 -27.50 8.60 17.55
CA ALA A 73 -27.90 7.94 16.31
C ALA A 73 -27.95 6.41 16.47
N TYR A 74 -26.95 5.82 17.12
CA TYR A 74 -26.89 4.39 17.44
C TYR A 74 -28.10 3.97 18.26
N ASN A 75 -28.38 4.66 19.38
CA ASN A 75 -29.51 4.33 20.24
C ASN A 75 -30.86 4.46 19.51
N ALA A 76 -31.02 5.48 18.65
CA ALA A 76 -32.21 5.62 17.82
C ALA A 76 -32.38 4.47 16.81
N ILE A 77 -31.29 4.03 16.17
CA ILE A 77 -31.29 2.88 15.25
C ILE A 77 -31.66 1.59 16.00
N ILE A 78 -31.08 1.35 17.18
CA ILE A 78 -31.37 0.17 18.00
C ILE A 78 -32.84 0.15 18.43
N HIS A 79 -33.36 1.29 18.89
CA HIS A 79 -34.77 1.40 19.27
C HIS A 79 -35.71 1.09 18.10
N ASN A 80 -35.49 1.74 16.95
CA ASN A 80 -36.29 1.49 15.74
C ASN A 80 -36.21 0.03 15.27
N ARG A 81 -35.02 -0.59 15.32
CA ARG A 81 -34.84 -2.01 14.98
C ARG A 81 -35.69 -2.91 15.88
N ASP A 82 -35.69 -2.66 17.18
CA ASP A 82 -36.40 -3.50 18.15
C ASP A 82 -37.92 -3.35 18.02
N GLU A 83 -38.41 -2.14 17.72
CA GLU A 83 -39.83 -1.91 17.40
C GLU A 83 -40.26 -2.62 16.11
N LEU A 84 -39.46 -2.50 15.04
CA LEU A 84 -39.74 -3.18 13.77
C LEU A 84 -39.71 -4.69 13.92
N LYS A 85 -38.81 -5.23 14.74
CA LYS A 85 -38.75 -6.67 15.05
C LYS A 85 -40.04 -7.15 15.73
N LYS A 86 -40.55 -6.41 16.71
CA LYS A 86 -41.83 -6.73 17.37
C LYS A 86 -42.98 -6.70 16.39
N LEU A 87 -43.05 -5.67 15.55
CA LEU A 87 -44.10 -5.53 14.54
C LEU A 87 -44.05 -6.67 13.51
N ALA A 88 -42.86 -7.05 13.06
CA ALA A 88 -42.68 -8.18 12.13
C ALA A 88 -43.19 -9.51 12.75
N ALA A 89 -42.83 -9.79 14.01
CA ALA A 89 -43.32 -10.98 14.71
C ALA A 89 -44.84 -11.02 14.81
N GLN A 90 -45.48 -9.89 15.17
CA GLN A 90 -46.95 -9.79 15.20
C GLN A 90 -47.58 -10.06 13.83
N LYS A 91 -46.97 -9.59 12.73
CA LYS A 91 -47.48 -9.84 11.38
C LYS A 91 -47.32 -11.29 10.95
N GLN A 92 -46.22 -11.93 11.36
CA GLN A 92 -46.00 -13.35 11.14
C GLN A 92 -47.05 -14.20 11.88
N GLU A 93 -47.31 -13.94 13.17
CA GLU A 93 -48.34 -14.65 13.95
C GLU A 93 -49.73 -14.59 13.30
N ILE A 94 -50.10 -13.42 12.74
CA ILE A 94 -51.37 -13.25 12.03
C ILE A 94 -51.41 -14.08 10.74
N ALA A 95 -50.29 -14.15 10.00
CA ALA A 95 -50.19 -14.93 8.76
C ALA A 95 -50.22 -16.45 9.04
N ASP A 96 -49.46 -16.90 10.03
CA ASP A 96 -49.36 -18.31 10.42
C ASP A 96 -50.71 -18.87 10.91
N ALA A 97 -51.57 -18.01 11.47
CA ALA A 97 -52.91 -18.39 11.92
C ALA A 97 -53.89 -18.70 10.76
N VAL A 98 -53.60 -18.28 9.53
CA VAL A 98 -54.52 -18.41 8.38
C VAL A 98 -53.95 -19.22 7.21
N ILE A 99 -52.64 -19.47 7.18
CA ILE A 99 -51.98 -20.26 6.13
C ILE A 99 -51.87 -21.73 6.58
N ASN A 100 -52.11 -22.67 5.66
CA ASN A 100 -51.90 -24.09 5.94
C ASN A 100 -50.43 -24.38 6.33
N PRO A 101 -50.15 -25.20 7.37
CA PRO A 101 -48.77 -25.50 7.79
C PRO A 101 -47.87 -26.07 6.68
N SER A 102 -48.44 -26.81 5.72
CA SER A 102 -47.72 -27.30 4.56
C SER A 102 -47.27 -26.20 3.61
N ASP A 103 -48.07 -25.14 3.46
CA ASP A 103 -47.76 -23.99 2.63
C ASP A 103 -46.70 -23.12 3.31
N ILE A 104 -46.77 -22.94 4.64
CA ILE A 104 -45.72 -22.28 5.44
C ILE A 104 -44.36 -22.96 5.23
N THR A 105 -44.32 -24.29 5.34
CA THR A 105 -43.07 -25.06 5.14
C THR A 105 -42.48 -24.85 3.74
N GLN A 106 -43.32 -24.74 2.70
CA GLN A 106 -42.86 -24.50 1.34
C GLN A 106 -42.36 -23.07 1.13
N ILE A 107 -43.02 -22.08 1.74
CA ILE A 107 -42.58 -20.69 1.75
C ILE A 107 -41.23 -20.54 2.44
N ASP A 108 -41.07 -21.14 3.63
CA ASP A 108 -39.83 -21.14 4.39
C ASP A 108 -38.70 -21.80 3.61
N LYS A 109 -38.99 -22.92 2.93
CA LYS A 109 -38.01 -23.58 2.06
C LYS A 109 -37.59 -22.67 0.90
N LEU A 110 -38.53 -21.95 0.28
CA LEU A 110 -38.21 -21.05 -0.83
C LEU A 110 -37.32 -19.89 -0.37
N ILE A 111 -37.58 -19.35 0.83
CA ILE A 111 -36.73 -18.34 1.46
C ILE A 111 -35.34 -18.92 1.76
N GLN A 112 -35.28 -20.11 2.35
CA GLN A 112 -34.02 -20.79 2.68
C GLN A 112 -33.20 -21.08 1.41
N ASP A 113 -33.80 -21.63 0.36
CA ASP A 113 -33.12 -21.94 -0.90
C ASP A 113 -32.54 -20.65 -1.53
N PHE A 114 -33.21 -19.50 -1.40
CA PHE A 114 -32.68 -18.21 -1.85
C PHE A 114 -31.51 -17.73 -0.99
N ASP A 115 -31.64 -17.83 0.34
CA ASP A 115 -30.59 -17.42 1.26
C ASP A 115 -29.33 -18.31 1.14
N ASP A 116 -29.49 -19.62 0.92
CA ASP A 116 -28.40 -20.55 0.63
C ASP A 116 -27.68 -20.20 -0.68
N ASN A 117 -28.43 -19.82 -1.73
CA ASN A 117 -27.85 -19.37 -2.99
C ASN A 117 -27.08 -18.05 -2.82
N LEU A 118 -27.62 -17.08 -2.06
CA LEU A 118 -26.90 -15.86 -1.72
C LEU A 118 -25.60 -16.15 -0.95
N GLU A 119 -25.62 -17.09 -0.01
CA GLU A 119 -24.41 -17.48 0.73
C GLU A 119 -23.34 -18.07 -0.20
N LEU A 120 -23.76 -18.92 -1.16
CA LEU A 120 -22.85 -19.46 -2.17
C LEU A 120 -22.25 -18.35 -3.04
N GLU A 121 -23.05 -17.41 -3.53
CA GLU A 121 -22.56 -16.25 -4.28
C GLU A 121 -21.62 -15.38 -3.44
N GLY A 122 -21.90 -15.22 -2.14
CA GLY A 122 -21.01 -14.52 -1.20
C GLY A 122 -19.63 -15.20 -1.08
N LYS A 123 -19.58 -16.53 -1.05
CA LYS A 123 -18.32 -17.29 -1.08
C LYS A 123 -17.57 -17.12 -2.42
N GLU A 124 -18.30 -16.99 -3.53
CA GLU A 124 -17.69 -16.68 -4.83
C GLU A 124 -17.08 -15.26 -4.85
N VAL A 125 -17.75 -14.27 -4.25
CA VAL A 125 -17.20 -12.91 -4.06
C VAL A 125 -15.91 -12.95 -3.25
N GLU A 126 -15.90 -13.67 -2.12
CA GLU A 126 -14.71 -13.82 -1.27
C GLU A 126 -13.55 -14.48 -2.03
N SER A 127 -13.82 -15.58 -2.72
CA SER A 127 -12.83 -16.29 -3.55
C SER A 127 -12.27 -15.38 -4.65
N ALA A 128 -13.12 -14.63 -5.35
CA ALA A 128 -12.71 -13.69 -6.38
C ALA A 128 -11.88 -12.53 -5.80
N GLY A 129 -12.23 -12.04 -4.60
CA GLY A 129 -11.45 -11.05 -3.87
C GLY A 129 -10.04 -11.55 -3.53
N ASN A 130 -9.94 -12.75 -2.96
CA ASN A 130 -8.66 -13.41 -2.64
C ASN A 130 -7.78 -13.61 -3.89
N ASN A 131 -8.38 -14.00 -5.02
CA ASN A 131 -7.68 -14.15 -6.29
C ASN A 131 -7.18 -12.80 -6.84
N SER A 132 -8.01 -11.75 -6.75
CA SER A 132 -7.64 -10.38 -7.13
C SER A 132 -6.45 -9.87 -6.31
N ASP A 133 -6.48 -10.07 -4.99
CA ASP A 133 -5.38 -9.66 -4.11
C ASP A 133 -4.10 -10.43 -4.35
N SER A 134 -4.19 -11.74 -4.53
CA SER A 134 -3.04 -12.58 -4.85
C SER A 134 -2.40 -12.16 -6.18
N ALA A 135 -3.21 -11.88 -7.20
CA ALA A 135 -2.73 -11.42 -8.50
C ALA A 135 -2.09 -10.01 -8.42
N ARG A 136 -2.66 -9.10 -7.62
CA ARG A 136 -2.05 -7.79 -7.32
C ARG A 136 -0.66 -7.93 -6.70
N GLN A 137 -0.53 -8.75 -5.67
CA GLN A 137 0.76 -8.99 -5.01
C GLN A 137 1.78 -9.60 -5.98
N ALA A 138 1.36 -10.52 -6.85
CA ALA A 138 2.23 -11.07 -7.89
C ALA A 138 2.74 -10.00 -8.87
N ALA A 139 1.90 -9.04 -9.25
CA ALA A 139 2.30 -7.91 -10.09
C ALA A 139 3.29 -6.96 -9.38
N GLU A 140 3.07 -6.67 -8.10
CA GLU A 140 3.98 -5.85 -7.26
C GLU A 140 5.36 -6.49 -7.10
N ASN A 141 5.39 -7.80 -6.85
CA ASN A 141 6.62 -8.59 -6.78
C ASN A 141 7.36 -8.59 -8.14
N ALA A 142 6.63 -8.72 -9.25
CA ALA A 142 7.21 -8.67 -10.59
C ALA A 142 7.77 -7.28 -10.93
N ASN A 143 7.12 -6.19 -10.49
CA ASN A 143 7.66 -4.83 -10.62
C ASN A 143 8.95 -4.65 -9.80
N THR A 144 8.96 -5.12 -8.55
CA THR A 144 10.16 -5.08 -7.69
C THR A 144 11.34 -5.82 -8.33
N LEU A 145 11.08 -6.98 -8.94
CA LEU A 145 12.08 -7.72 -9.70
C LEU A 145 12.59 -6.92 -10.91
N LEU A 146 11.69 -6.31 -11.69
CA LEU A 146 12.06 -5.45 -12.82
C LEU A 146 12.96 -4.28 -12.38
N GLN A 147 12.59 -3.55 -11.32
CA GLN A 147 13.40 -2.45 -10.78
C GLN A 147 14.78 -2.94 -10.31
N THR A 148 14.83 -4.11 -9.67
CA THR A 148 16.10 -4.73 -9.27
C THR A 148 16.98 -5.03 -10.47
N LYS A 149 16.42 -5.59 -11.56
CA LYS A 149 17.19 -5.88 -12.79
C LYS A 149 17.64 -4.62 -13.52
N LEU A 150 16.80 -3.58 -13.59
CA LEU A 150 17.17 -2.27 -14.14
C LEU A 150 18.35 -1.65 -13.36
N ASN A 151 18.30 -1.70 -12.04
CA ASN A 151 19.39 -1.20 -11.19
C ASN A 151 20.70 -1.98 -11.43
N VAL A 152 20.65 -3.30 -11.57
CA VAL A 152 21.84 -4.11 -11.90
C VAL A 152 22.41 -3.69 -13.26
N TYR A 153 21.56 -3.54 -14.28
CA TYR A 153 21.98 -3.12 -15.62
C TYR A 153 22.61 -1.72 -15.63
N GLU A 154 21.98 -0.73 -14.98
CA GLU A 154 22.53 0.64 -14.92
C GLU A 154 23.79 0.73 -14.04
N ASN A 155 23.87 -0.02 -12.95
CA ASN A 155 25.10 -0.11 -12.14
C ASN A 155 26.24 -0.71 -12.95
N LEU A 156 25.98 -1.73 -13.78
CA LEU A 156 27.00 -2.33 -14.62
C LEU A 156 27.49 -1.31 -15.67
N LYS A 157 26.57 -0.62 -16.36
CA LYS A 157 26.86 0.42 -17.35
C LYS A 157 27.66 1.60 -16.79
N THR A 158 27.44 1.97 -15.53
CA THR A 158 28.11 3.10 -14.87
C THR A 158 29.31 2.70 -14.02
N SER A 159 29.56 1.38 -13.83
CA SER A 159 30.59 0.85 -12.92
C SER A 159 31.98 1.43 -13.18
N LEU A 160 32.44 1.45 -14.43
CA LEU A 160 33.77 1.97 -14.79
C LEU A 160 33.89 3.46 -14.50
N LYS A 161 32.88 4.26 -14.86
CA LYS A 161 32.88 5.71 -14.61
C LYS A 161 32.85 6.02 -13.11
N ASN A 162 32.09 5.24 -12.33
CA ASN A 162 32.03 5.38 -10.88
C ASN A 162 33.38 5.00 -10.25
N ALA A 163 34.02 3.94 -10.72
CA ALA A 163 35.35 3.54 -10.31
C ALA A 163 36.40 4.61 -10.64
N GLU A 164 36.42 5.13 -11.87
CA GLU A 164 37.31 6.23 -12.28
C GLU A 164 37.16 7.47 -11.39
N THR A 165 35.92 7.83 -11.05
CA THR A 165 35.64 8.96 -10.17
C THR A 165 36.20 8.71 -8.76
N LYS A 166 36.03 7.50 -8.22
CA LYS A 166 36.61 7.13 -6.92
C LYS A 166 38.13 7.07 -6.94
N LEU A 167 38.74 6.55 -8.01
CA LEU A 167 40.19 6.54 -8.19
C LEU A 167 40.78 7.95 -8.23
N LYS A 168 40.10 8.90 -8.90
CA LYS A 168 40.48 10.32 -8.85
C LYS A 168 40.41 10.89 -7.43
N GLY A 169 39.35 10.57 -6.67
CA GLY A 169 39.23 10.96 -5.27
C GLY A 169 40.34 10.39 -4.39
N ILE A 170 40.65 9.10 -4.55
CA ILE A 170 41.77 8.44 -3.86
C ILE A 170 43.10 9.10 -4.20
N LYS A 171 43.35 9.42 -5.49
CA LYS A 171 44.55 10.13 -5.92
C LYS A 171 44.68 11.50 -5.24
N ASN A 172 43.59 12.27 -5.17
CA ASN A 172 43.58 13.56 -4.48
C ASN A 172 43.88 13.42 -2.98
N LEU A 173 43.32 12.40 -2.31
CA LEU A 173 43.63 12.12 -0.90
C LEU A 173 45.11 11.78 -0.68
N ILE A 174 45.71 11.00 -1.58
CA ILE A 174 47.14 10.67 -1.54
C ILE A 174 48.00 11.93 -1.79
N GLU A 175 47.63 12.78 -2.74
CA GLU A 175 48.33 14.04 -3.00
C GLU A 175 48.29 14.98 -1.78
N LEU A 176 47.14 15.08 -1.10
CA LEU A 176 47.02 15.82 0.15
C LEU A 176 47.84 15.20 1.29
N ALA A 177 47.87 13.86 1.38
CA ALA A 177 48.68 13.16 2.39
C ALA A 177 50.18 13.47 2.21
N ASN A 178 50.68 13.47 0.97
CA ASN A 178 52.06 13.84 0.66
C ASN A 178 52.37 15.30 1.05
N GLN A 179 51.42 16.22 0.86
CA GLN A 179 51.58 17.62 1.31
C GLN A 179 51.63 17.73 2.84
N MET A 180 50.83 16.93 3.55
CA MET A 180 50.84 16.90 5.02
C MET A 180 52.12 16.28 5.56
N GLU A 181 52.67 15.27 4.87
CA GLU A 181 53.98 14.68 5.18
C GLU A 181 55.09 15.74 5.12
N ALA A 182 55.16 16.50 4.01
CA ALA A 182 56.16 17.55 3.84
C ALA A 182 56.05 18.67 4.89
N LYS A 183 54.87 18.87 5.47
CA LYS A 183 54.60 19.83 6.55
C LYS A 183 54.79 19.24 7.96
N GLY A 184 55.10 17.96 8.10
CA GLY A 184 55.22 17.26 9.39
C GLY A 184 53.90 17.03 10.13
N ASN A 185 52.75 17.14 9.46
CA ASN A 185 51.43 16.93 10.07
C ASN A 185 50.97 15.47 9.94
N TYR A 186 51.54 14.60 10.78
CA TYR A 186 51.32 13.16 10.72
C TYR A 186 49.91 12.70 11.14
N VAL A 187 49.18 13.49 11.92
CA VAL A 187 47.80 13.17 12.31
C VAL A 187 46.87 13.26 11.09
N VAL A 188 46.96 14.35 10.32
CA VAL A 188 46.16 14.52 9.10
C VAL A 188 46.61 13.54 8.01
N LEU A 189 47.91 13.26 7.89
CA LEU A 189 48.43 12.22 7.01
C LEU A 189 47.78 10.85 7.30
N HIS A 190 47.78 10.43 8.57
CA HIS A 190 47.19 9.15 8.95
C HIS A 190 45.70 9.07 8.59
N PHE A 191 44.96 10.14 8.85
CA PHE A 191 43.55 10.24 8.48
C PHE A 191 43.33 10.12 6.96
N LEU A 192 44.03 10.93 6.16
CA LEU A 192 43.90 10.93 4.70
C LEU A 192 44.28 9.57 4.07
N ALA A 193 45.36 8.95 4.57
CA ALA A 193 45.76 7.61 4.14
C ALA A 193 44.71 6.55 4.52
N LYS A 194 44.08 6.67 5.69
CA LYS A 194 43.02 5.77 6.13
C LYS A 194 41.76 5.92 5.27
N GLU A 195 41.33 7.14 4.98
CA GLU A 195 40.20 7.42 4.09
C GLU A 195 40.45 6.88 2.67
N ALA A 196 41.65 7.11 2.11
CA ALA A 196 42.04 6.56 0.82
C ALA A 196 42.01 5.03 0.81
N SER A 197 42.53 4.39 1.86
CA SER A 197 42.47 2.93 2.04
C SER A 197 41.02 2.42 2.14
N THR A 198 40.15 3.10 2.89
CA THR A 198 38.74 2.75 2.99
C THR A 198 38.02 2.90 1.64
N MET A 199 38.30 3.95 0.87
CA MET A 199 37.75 4.12 -0.47
C MET A 199 38.22 3.04 -1.45
N MET A 200 39.48 2.60 -1.37
CA MET A 200 40.01 1.50 -2.19
C MET A 200 39.27 0.17 -1.96
N LEU A 201 38.72 -0.04 -0.75
CA LEU A 201 37.97 -1.24 -0.40
C LEU A 201 36.48 -1.18 -0.79
N SER A 202 36.02 -0.09 -1.42
CA SER A 202 34.62 0.06 -1.78
C SER A 202 34.22 -0.89 -2.92
N LYS A 203 32.93 -1.27 -2.99
CA LYS A 203 32.41 -2.18 -4.02
C LYS A 203 32.60 -1.65 -5.44
N GLU A 204 32.63 -0.34 -5.60
CA GLU A 204 32.84 0.32 -6.90
C GLU A 204 34.28 0.19 -7.41
N ILE A 205 35.27 -0.01 -6.53
CA ILE A 205 36.67 -0.28 -6.91
C ILE A 205 36.93 -1.79 -6.99
N THR A 206 36.51 -2.53 -5.97
CA THR A 206 36.75 -3.98 -5.86
C THR A 206 35.86 -4.82 -6.78
N GLY A 207 34.71 -4.27 -7.20
CA GLY A 207 33.74 -4.92 -8.07
C GLY A 207 33.85 -4.52 -9.55
N ILE A 208 34.96 -3.91 -9.98
CA ILE A 208 35.19 -3.62 -11.41
C ILE A 208 35.27 -4.94 -12.17
N VAL A 209 34.38 -5.10 -13.14
CA VAL A 209 34.36 -6.28 -14.00
C VAL A 209 35.52 -6.18 -14.99
N SER A 210 36.21 -7.30 -15.23
CA SER A 210 37.30 -7.35 -16.20
C SER A 210 36.77 -7.12 -17.63
N ALA A 211 37.60 -6.52 -18.48
CA ALA A 211 37.20 -6.09 -19.83
C ALA A 211 36.68 -7.25 -20.71
N ASP A 212 37.21 -8.45 -20.52
CA ASP A 212 36.79 -9.68 -21.20
C ASP A 212 35.41 -10.18 -20.74
N LYS A 213 35.03 -9.94 -19.48
CA LYS A 213 33.75 -10.39 -18.90
C LYS A 213 32.63 -9.39 -19.05
N PHE A 214 32.96 -8.10 -19.16
CA PHE A 214 31.98 -7.01 -19.18
C PHE A 214 30.93 -7.14 -20.31
N PRO A 215 31.28 -7.43 -21.58
CA PRO A 215 30.29 -7.56 -22.64
C PRO A 215 29.27 -8.68 -22.39
N GLY A 216 29.73 -9.82 -21.87
CA GLY A 216 28.87 -10.95 -21.52
C GLY A 216 27.90 -10.59 -20.39
N GLN A 217 28.41 -10.02 -19.29
CA GLN A 217 27.58 -9.61 -18.16
C GLN A 217 26.57 -8.52 -18.53
N LEU A 218 26.95 -7.60 -19.43
CA LEU A 218 26.06 -6.54 -19.89
C LEU A 218 24.90 -7.11 -20.72
N LYS A 219 25.21 -8.07 -21.60
CA LYS A 219 24.20 -8.81 -22.36
C LYS A 219 23.27 -9.59 -21.42
N ASP A 220 23.81 -10.35 -20.48
CA ASP A 220 23.03 -11.14 -19.53
C ASP A 220 22.10 -10.25 -18.68
N ALA A 221 22.60 -9.08 -18.23
CA ALA A 221 21.81 -8.11 -17.48
C ALA A 221 20.69 -7.51 -18.33
N GLN A 222 20.96 -7.19 -19.61
CA GLN A 222 19.95 -6.69 -20.54
C GLN A 222 18.87 -7.75 -20.80
N GLU A 223 19.25 -9.01 -21.03
CA GLU A 223 18.31 -10.12 -21.22
C GLU A 223 17.45 -10.33 -19.96
N ALA A 224 18.06 -10.25 -18.77
CA ALA A 224 17.34 -10.35 -17.51
C ALA A 224 16.32 -9.21 -17.31
N VAL A 225 16.63 -7.99 -17.76
CA VAL A 225 15.69 -6.86 -17.76
C VAL A 225 14.51 -7.15 -18.71
N GLU A 226 14.77 -7.64 -19.91
CA GLU A 226 13.70 -7.94 -20.88
C GLU A 226 12.78 -9.07 -20.40
N ILE A 227 13.34 -10.12 -19.79
CA ILE A 227 12.56 -11.19 -19.15
C ILE A 227 11.69 -10.62 -18.03
N ALA A 228 12.28 -9.85 -17.11
CA ALA A 228 11.54 -9.25 -16.01
C ALA A 228 10.43 -8.29 -16.49
N ARG A 229 10.66 -7.54 -17.59
CA ARG A 229 9.66 -6.66 -18.19
C ARG A 229 8.48 -7.44 -18.74
N LYS A 230 8.73 -8.55 -19.44
CA LYS A 230 7.66 -9.45 -19.95
C LYS A 230 6.86 -10.07 -18.81
N THR A 231 7.54 -10.55 -17.76
CA THR A 231 6.88 -11.10 -16.57
C THR A 231 6.02 -10.04 -15.88
N PHE A 232 6.52 -8.81 -15.71
CA PHE A 232 5.74 -7.72 -15.13
C PHE A 232 4.49 -7.40 -15.94
N ALA A 233 4.62 -7.25 -17.26
CA ALA A 233 3.48 -6.98 -18.14
C ALA A 233 2.41 -8.10 -18.07
N GLN A 234 2.85 -9.36 -18.07
CA GLN A 234 1.96 -10.51 -17.90
C GLN A 234 1.23 -10.47 -16.54
N LYS A 235 1.96 -10.29 -15.44
CA LYS A 235 1.36 -10.25 -14.10
C LYS A 235 0.44 -9.06 -13.89
N GLN A 236 0.74 -7.91 -14.50
CA GLN A 236 -0.15 -6.76 -14.50
C GLN A 236 -1.46 -7.04 -15.24
N SER A 237 -1.39 -7.74 -16.38
CA SER A 237 -2.59 -8.18 -17.12
C SER A 237 -3.43 -9.16 -16.31
N GLU A 238 -2.81 -10.17 -15.68
CA GLU A 238 -3.49 -11.14 -14.79
C GLU A 238 -4.16 -10.44 -13.61
N ALA A 239 -3.48 -9.47 -12.96
CA ALA A 239 -4.05 -8.68 -11.87
C ALA A 239 -5.26 -7.86 -12.32
N LYS A 240 -5.21 -7.25 -13.51
CA LYS A 240 -6.36 -6.52 -14.07
C LYS A 240 -7.55 -7.44 -14.30
N GLN A 241 -7.32 -8.60 -14.93
CA GLN A 241 -8.38 -9.57 -15.20
C GLN A 241 -9.03 -10.07 -13.90
N ALA A 242 -8.24 -10.37 -12.87
CA ALA A 242 -8.75 -10.81 -11.58
C ALA A 242 -9.56 -9.70 -10.86
N SER A 243 -9.12 -8.44 -10.95
CA SER A 243 -9.84 -7.30 -10.39
C SER A 243 -11.17 -7.04 -11.11
N ASP A 244 -11.18 -7.13 -12.44
CA ASP A 244 -12.40 -6.96 -13.23
C ASP A 244 -13.41 -8.10 -12.96
N ALA A 245 -12.92 -9.34 -12.79
CA ALA A 245 -13.76 -10.48 -12.39
C ALA A 245 -14.35 -10.30 -10.98
N PHE A 246 -13.55 -9.87 -10.00
CA PHE A 246 -14.02 -9.57 -8.65
C PHE A 246 -15.12 -8.50 -8.65
N LYS A 247 -14.95 -7.41 -9.41
CA LYS A 247 -15.98 -6.36 -9.55
C LYS A 247 -17.27 -6.90 -10.15
N ALA A 248 -17.19 -7.69 -11.21
CA ALA A 248 -18.37 -8.26 -11.87
C ALA A 248 -19.15 -9.19 -10.92
N ILE A 249 -18.45 -10.06 -10.18
CA ILE A 249 -19.06 -10.99 -9.21
C ILE A 249 -19.67 -10.21 -8.04
N SER A 250 -18.96 -9.20 -7.51
CA SER A 250 -19.49 -8.34 -6.44
C SER A 250 -20.75 -7.60 -6.87
N GLN A 251 -20.76 -7.01 -8.07
CA GLN A 251 -21.95 -6.34 -8.61
C GLN A 251 -23.13 -7.29 -8.79
N LYS A 252 -22.88 -8.53 -9.22
CA LYS A 252 -23.92 -9.55 -9.35
C LYS A 252 -24.51 -9.91 -7.98
N HIS A 253 -23.66 -10.15 -6.98
CA HIS A 253 -24.09 -10.47 -5.62
C HIS A 253 -24.85 -9.30 -4.97
N ASP A 254 -24.37 -8.07 -5.11
CA ASP A 254 -25.06 -6.87 -4.61
C ASP A 254 -26.43 -6.68 -5.28
N ALA A 255 -26.52 -6.98 -6.59
CA ALA A 255 -27.78 -6.98 -7.31
C ALA A 255 -28.74 -8.06 -6.80
N ALA A 256 -28.26 -9.27 -6.50
CA ALA A 256 -29.05 -10.35 -5.93
C ALA A 256 -29.58 -10.01 -4.52
N LEU A 257 -28.75 -9.38 -3.68
CA LEU A 257 -29.18 -8.87 -2.38
C LEU A 257 -30.27 -7.79 -2.52
N ALA A 258 -30.12 -6.87 -3.48
CA ALA A 258 -31.10 -5.83 -3.74
C ALA A 258 -32.41 -6.39 -4.35
N SER A 259 -32.33 -7.44 -5.18
CA SER A 259 -33.50 -8.08 -5.81
C SER A 259 -34.24 -9.05 -4.90
N ARG A 260 -33.64 -9.49 -3.77
CA ARG A 260 -34.19 -10.50 -2.84
C ARG A 260 -35.69 -10.38 -2.63
N ARG A 261 -36.16 -9.20 -2.21
CA ARG A 261 -37.59 -9.00 -1.93
C ARG A 261 -38.45 -9.17 -3.18
N THR A 262 -38.00 -8.66 -4.32
CA THR A 262 -38.75 -8.71 -5.58
C THR A 262 -38.80 -10.12 -6.15
N GLU A 263 -37.70 -10.88 -6.11
CA GLU A 263 -37.65 -12.27 -6.58
C GLU A 263 -38.45 -13.21 -5.68
N LEU A 264 -38.32 -13.09 -4.35
CA LEU A 264 -39.13 -13.85 -3.41
C LEU A 264 -40.62 -13.57 -3.62
N LEU A 265 -41.02 -12.30 -3.75
CA LEU A 265 -42.44 -11.96 -4.00
C LEU A 265 -42.95 -12.49 -5.35
N LYS A 266 -42.12 -12.48 -6.40
CA LYS A 266 -42.48 -13.07 -7.70
C LYS A 266 -42.69 -14.58 -7.57
N ASN A 267 -41.76 -15.28 -6.94
CA ASN A 267 -41.85 -16.73 -6.75
C ASN A 267 -43.05 -17.11 -5.88
N LEU A 268 -43.36 -16.29 -4.86
CA LEU A 268 -44.55 -16.46 -4.02
C LEU A 268 -45.86 -16.17 -4.76
N ALA A 269 -45.87 -15.25 -5.73
CA ALA A 269 -47.06 -14.97 -6.55
C ALA A 269 -47.41 -16.13 -7.50
N GLU A 270 -46.41 -16.93 -7.88
CA GLU A 270 -46.57 -18.15 -8.68
C GLU A 270 -47.01 -19.36 -7.83
N PHE A 271 -46.96 -19.23 -6.50
CA PHE A 271 -47.37 -20.24 -5.55
C PHE A 271 -48.90 -20.32 -5.45
N LYS A 272 -49.49 -21.50 -5.70
CA LYS A 272 -50.94 -21.72 -5.54
C LYS A 272 -51.24 -22.12 -4.10
N GLN A 273 -51.81 -21.18 -3.36
CA GLN A 273 -52.27 -21.41 -1.99
C GLN A 273 -53.34 -22.51 -1.95
N THR A 274 -53.21 -23.46 -1.05
CA THR A 274 -54.28 -24.45 -0.78
C THR A 274 -55.14 -23.91 0.36
N ALA A 275 -56.46 -23.92 0.18
CA ALA A 275 -57.39 -23.44 1.22
C ALA A 275 -57.36 -24.37 2.44
N VAL A 276 -57.48 -23.80 3.65
CA VAL A 276 -57.67 -24.52 4.92
C VAL A 276 -59.02 -25.22 4.93
#